data_AF-A0A3S9M5Z5-F1
#
_entry.id   AF-A0A3S9M5Z5-F1
#
_cell.length_a   1.000
_cell.length_b   1.000
_cell.length_c   1.000
_cell.angle_alpha   90.00
_cell.angle_beta   90.00
_cell.angle_gamma   90.00
#
_symmetry.space_group_name_H-M   'P 1'
#
loop_
_entity.id
_entity.type
_entity.pdbx_description
1 polymer ?
#
loop_
_entity_poly.entity_id
_entity_poly.type
_entity_poly.pdbx_seq_one_letter_code
_entity_poly.pdbx_strand_id
1 'polypeptide(L)'
;MSGASSLGAGNNGQAVPRQDQRMPKLFWRILITAVAAGLAFLLTSILSEDDGNIWQWTASIVIGSAVLIVQYLVDFSERLEKVDRRFAEIIAATELFSQVDGSVLRSDKVTRLVLGYTKVGEQGGDIVEAFAEKELGRLARLMEGLGSGNADCPGENHEWLIDITDCAKMTIFATSTSVDRDFWSSEPAKRYLAAQEKAIRARGVEVRRLFLVDTEAEITESLRQLCDKQRRSGIDARISTQSQAGPDAPLLNDVIIFDGELCYEMQPDVRGRPAMTKLKMTREHVEERIEDFNALWAAAPEPEVPQRVTSET
;
A
#
# COMPACT_ATOMS: atom_id res chain seq x y z
N MET A 1 -3.22 45.04 58.73
CA MET A 1 -1.98 44.51 59.34
C MET A 1 -1.51 43.39 58.43
N SER A 2 -0.64 43.71 57.48
CA SER A 2 0.81 43.41 57.51
C SER A 2 1.07 41.92 57.25
N GLY A 3 1.82 41.50 56.23
CA GLY A 3 2.63 42.26 55.28
C GLY A 3 3.12 41.39 54.12
N ALA A 4 3.74 42.08 53.17
CA ALA A 4 4.30 41.58 51.91
C ALA A 4 5.70 40.95 52.07
N SER A 5 6.11 40.25 51.00
CA SER A 5 7.45 40.20 50.35
C SER A 5 7.83 38.75 50.05
N SER A 6 7.77 38.23 48.81
CA SER A 6 8.44 38.56 47.54
C SER A 6 9.78 37.85 47.33
N LEU A 7 9.94 37.35 46.10
CA LEU A 7 11.17 37.08 45.33
C LEU A 7 11.84 35.71 45.47
N GLY A 8 11.62 34.91 44.44
CA GLY A 8 12.45 33.80 44.01
C GLY A 8 12.31 33.63 42.50
N ALA A 9 12.96 34.51 41.73
CA ALA A 9 13.08 34.43 40.28
C ALA A 9 13.97 33.24 39.89
N GLY A 10 13.53 32.45 38.89
CA GLY A 10 14.22 31.24 38.48
C GLY A 10 13.84 30.76 37.09
N ASN A 11 14.20 31.58 36.09
CA ASN A 11 14.60 31.18 34.74
C ASN A 11 13.58 30.49 33.81
N ASN A 12 13.03 31.30 32.89
CA ASN A 12 12.35 30.88 31.68
C ASN A 12 13.32 30.14 30.74
N GLY A 13 13.26 28.81 30.76
CA GLY A 13 13.78 27.99 29.67
C GLY A 13 12.80 27.98 28.51
N GLN A 14 12.90 28.98 27.62
CA GLN A 14 12.33 28.89 26.27
C GLN A 14 12.94 27.67 25.57
N ALA A 15 12.16 26.60 25.46
CA ALA A 15 12.46 25.49 24.57
C ALA A 15 12.33 26.00 23.13
N VAL A 16 13.47 26.41 22.56
CA VAL A 16 13.65 26.62 21.13
C VAL A 16 13.23 25.33 20.42
N PRO A 17 12.33 25.36 19.43
CA PRO A 17 12.16 24.20 18.56
C PRO A 17 13.47 24.08 17.78
N ARG A 18 14.29 23.09 18.14
CA ARG A 18 15.34 22.60 17.25
C ARG A 18 14.60 22.08 16.01
N GLN A 19 14.56 22.92 14.98
CA GLN A 19 14.46 22.45 13.61
C GLN A 19 15.62 21.49 13.42
N ASP A 20 15.37 20.20 13.62
CA ASP A 20 16.13 19.15 12.97
C ASP A 20 15.89 19.31 11.47
N GLN A 21 16.63 20.25 10.87
CA GLN A 21 17.01 20.16 9.48
C GLN A 21 17.81 18.87 9.34
N ARG A 22 17.10 17.75 9.21
CA ARG A 22 17.62 16.54 8.58
C ARG A 22 17.99 16.93 7.16
N MET A 23 19.20 17.44 6.98
CA MET A 23 19.80 17.47 5.68
C MET A 23 19.73 16.04 5.12
N PRO A 24 19.21 15.85 3.89
CA PRO A 24 19.06 14.52 3.32
C PRO A 24 20.40 13.81 3.42
N LYS A 25 20.44 12.59 3.99
CA LYS A 25 21.67 11.85 4.32
C LYS A 25 22.65 11.76 3.13
N LEU A 26 22.13 11.77 1.90
CA LEU A 26 22.87 11.89 0.64
C LEU A 26 23.72 13.17 0.56
N PHE A 27 23.20 14.31 0.98
CA PHE A 27 23.90 15.59 0.97
C PHE A 27 25.09 15.59 1.93
N TRP A 28 24.94 14.99 3.11
CA TRP A 28 26.04 14.83 4.08
C TRP A 28 27.13 13.90 3.56
N ARG A 29 26.75 12.81 2.87
CA ARG A 29 27.71 11.90 2.21
C ARG A 29 28.47 12.59 1.09
N ILE A 30 27.77 13.35 0.23
CA ILE A 30 28.40 14.12 -0.86
C ILE A 30 29.34 15.18 -0.29
N LEU A 31 28.94 15.86 0.79
CA LEU A 31 29.75 16.88 1.45
C LEU A 31 31.03 16.31 2.06
N ILE A 32 30.97 15.18 2.78
CA ILE A 32 32.16 14.51 3.33
C ILE A 32 33.12 14.10 2.21
N THR A 33 32.58 13.54 1.13
CA THR A 33 33.40 13.09 0.00
C THR A 33 34.07 14.27 -0.71
N ALA A 34 33.35 15.37 -0.91
CA ALA A 34 33.88 16.59 -1.53
C ALA A 34 34.92 17.28 -0.64
N VAL A 35 34.71 17.33 0.68
CA VAL A 35 35.66 17.90 1.63
C VAL A 35 36.92 17.04 1.72
N ALA A 36 36.80 15.71 1.78
CA ALA A 36 37.95 14.80 1.81
C ALA A 36 38.79 14.89 0.52
N ALA A 37 38.13 14.96 -0.65
CA ALA A 37 38.81 15.15 -1.93
C ALA A 37 39.49 16.53 -2.03
N GLY A 38 38.83 17.60 -1.55
CA GLY A 38 39.39 18.95 -1.51
C GLY A 38 40.59 19.08 -0.58
N LEU A 39 40.53 18.49 0.62
CA LEU A 39 41.63 18.47 1.57
C LEU A 39 42.82 17.65 1.05
N ALA A 40 42.56 16.51 0.41
CA ALA A 40 43.59 15.71 -0.23
C ALA A 40 44.29 16.46 -1.37
N PHE A 41 43.54 17.14 -2.23
CA PHE A 41 44.09 17.95 -3.32
C PHE A 41 44.97 19.09 -2.79
N LEU A 42 44.51 19.79 -1.74
CA LEU A 42 45.27 20.86 -1.09
C LEU A 42 46.54 20.35 -0.40
N LEU A 43 46.44 19.26 0.35
CA LEU A 43 47.60 18.62 1.00
C LEU A 43 48.63 18.14 -0.02
N THR A 44 48.16 17.61 -1.15
CA THR A 44 49.05 17.17 -2.24
C THR A 44 49.73 18.38 -2.87
N SER A 45 48.97 19.44 -3.19
CA SER A 45 49.50 20.66 -3.80
C SER A 45 50.50 21.43 -2.93
N ILE A 46 50.44 21.30 -1.60
CA ILE A 46 51.34 21.96 -0.66
C ILE A 46 52.60 21.12 -0.38
N LEU A 47 52.52 19.79 -0.49
CA LEU A 47 53.68 18.92 -0.28
C LEU A 47 54.48 18.62 -1.55
N SER A 48 53.91 18.82 -2.74
CA SER A 48 54.55 18.48 -4.02
C SER A 48 55.24 19.68 -4.67
N GLU A 49 56.06 20.41 -3.91
CA GLU A 49 56.92 21.47 -4.45
C GLU A 49 58.32 20.98 -4.84
N ASP A 50 58.65 19.70 -4.65
CA ASP A 50 59.93 19.13 -5.11
C ASP A 50 59.76 17.72 -5.72
N ASP A 51 60.14 17.62 -6.99
CA ASP A 51 60.29 16.47 -7.89
C ASP A 51 59.16 15.41 -8.05
N GLY A 52 58.60 15.39 -9.27
CA GLY A 52 58.05 14.19 -9.89
C GLY A 52 56.55 14.19 -10.09
N ASN A 53 56.11 14.72 -11.24
CA ASN A 53 54.75 14.73 -11.81
C ASN A 53 53.98 13.38 -11.76
N ILE A 54 54.65 12.27 -11.43
CA ILE A 54 54.07 10.91 -11.33
C ILE A 54 53.40 10.69 -9.95
N TRP A 55 53.87 11.33 -8.88
CA TRP A 55 53.34 11.09 -7.52
C TRP A 55 51.96 11.75 -7.30
N GLN A 56 51.63 12.81 -8.03
CA GLN A 56 50.31 13.44 -7.89
C GLN A 56 49.15 12.54 -8.38
N TRP A 57 49.40 11.77 -9.45
CA TRP A 57 48.41 10.83 -10.00
C TRP A 57 48.25 9.60 -9.12
N THR A 58 49.35 9.02 -8.63
CA THR A 58 49.28 7.84 -7.74
C THR A 58 48.62 8.19 -6.41
N ALA A 59 48.86 9.38 -5.85
CA ALA A 59 48.19 9.82 -4.62
C ALA A 59 46.67 9.96 -4.82
N SER A 60 46.24 10.55 -5.93
CA SER A 60 44.81 10.73 -6.24
C SER A 60 44.08 9.40 -6.44
N ILE A 61 44.72 8.42 -7.08
CA ILE A 61 44.16 7.07 -7.27
C ILE A 61 44.02 6.33 -5.93
N VAL A 62 45.03 6.40 -5.06
CA VAL A 62 45.02 5.75 -3.75
C VAL A 62 43.98 6.38 -2.82
N ILE A 63 43.83 7.70 -2.88
CA ILE A 63 42.83 8.40 -2.07
C ILE A 63 41.41 8.13 -2.60
N GLY A 64 41.21 8.11 -3.92
CA GLY A 64 39.94 7.74 -4.52
C GLY A 64 39.52 6.30 -4.20
N SER A 65 40.46 5.35 -4.20
CA SER A 65 40.17 3.96 -3.84
C SER A 65 39.89 3.80 -2.35
N ALA A 66 40.61 4.50 -1.47
CA ALA A 66 40.33 4.51 -0.04
C ALA A 66 38.93 5.07 0.28
N VAL A 67 38.51 6.13 -0.41
CA VAL A 67 37.16 6.70 -0.28
C VAL A 67 36.09 5.71 -0.73
N LEU A 68 36.30 5.01 -1.86
CA LEU A 68 35.38 3.98 -2.33
C LEU A 68 35.27 2.81 -1.35
N ILE A 69 36.37 2.39 -0.73
CA ILE A 69 36.38 1.34 0.30
C ILE A 69 35.58 1.81 1.52
N VAL A 70 35.76 3.05 1.97
CA VAL A 70 35.01 3.60 3.10
C VAL A 70 33.51 3.70 2.78
N GLN A 71 33.14 4.16 1.58
CA GLN A 71 31.74 4.20 1.14
C GLN A 71 31.14 2.80 1.08
N TYR A 72 31.88 1.83 0.55
CA TYR A 72 31.47 0.44 0.51
C TYR A 72 31.29 -0.14 1.91
N LEU A 73 32.20 0.12 2.85
CA LEU A 73 32.10 -0.34 4.23
C LEU A 73 30.90 0.29 4.97
N VAL A 74 30.60 1.56 4.71
CA VAL A 74 29.42 2.24 5.28
C VAL A 74 28.13 1.66 4.70
N ASP A 75 28.01 1.54 3.38
CA ASP A 75 26.83 0.94 2.75
C ASP A 75 26.67 -0.55 3.12
N PHE A 76 27.78 -1.27 3.31
CA PHE A 76 27.77 -2.64 3.80
C PHE A 76 27.32 -2.72 5.26
N SER A 77 27.74 -1.78 6.12
CA SER A 77 27.28 -1.70 7.51
C SER A 77 25.78 -1.40 7.62
N GLU A 78 25.23 -0.52 6.77
CA GLU A 78 23.78 -0.25 6.74
C GLU A 78 22.98 -1.44 6.17
N ARG A 79 23.56 -2.19 5.22
CA ARG A 79 22.97 -3.45 4.75
C ARG A 79 23.03 -4.53 5.83
N LEU A 80 24.13 -4.63 6.55
CA LEU A 80 24.27 -5.55 7.68
C LEU A 80 23.33 -5.20 8.82
N GLU A 81 23.10 -3.93 9.14
CA GLU A 81 22.17 -3.52 10.20
C GLU A 81 20.71 -3.86 9.83
N LYS A 82 20.34 -3.74 8.54
CA LYS A 82 19.05 -4.22 8.03
C LYS A 82 18.92 -5.75 8.09
N VAL A 83 20.02 -6.46 7.84
CA VAL A 83 20.09 -7.92 7.91
C VAL A 83 20.06 -8.40 9.36
N ASP A 84 20.75 -7.72 10.28
CA ASP A 84 20.76 -7.98 11.73
C ASP A 84 19.40 -7.70 12.36
N ARG A 85 18.67 -6.68 11.89
CA ARG A 85 17.29 -6.43 12.36
C ARG A 85 16.33 -7.54 11.92
N ARG A 86 16.47 -8.03 10.68
CA ARG A 86 15.72 -9.21 10.20
C ARG A 86 16.17 -10.48 10.91
N PHE A 87 17.46 -10.65 11.21
CA PHE A 87 17.95 -11.78 11.99
C PHE A 87 17.53 -11.71 13.46
N ALA A 88 17.42 -10.53 14.06
CA ALA A 88 16.88 -10.34 15.41
C ALA A 88 15.38 -10.65 15.46
N GLU A 89 14.62 -10.29 14.43
CA GLU A 89 13.22 -10.71 14.26
C GLU A 89 13.11 -12.24 14.04
N ILE A 90 14.04 -12.85 13.31
CA ILE A 90 14.13 -14.32 13.13
C ILE A 90 14.57 -15.02 14.42
N ILE A 91 15.50 -14.47 15.20
CA ILE A 91 15.96 -15.04 16.48
C ILE A 91 14.88 -14.89 17.54
N ALA A 92 14.15 -13.77 17.59
CA ALA A 92 12.96 -13.63 18.42
C ALA A 92 11.86 -14.62 18.02
N ALA A 93 11.68 -14.88 16.72
CA ALA A 93 10.83 -15.97 16.24
C ALA A 93 11.38 -17.35 16.65
N THR A 94 12.71 -17.55 16.68
CA THR A 94 13.37 -18.81 17.05
C THR A 94 13.29 -19.09 18.56
N GLU A 95 13.31 -18.06 19.41
CA GLU A 95 13.12 -18.19 20.86
C GLU A 95 11.64 -18.48 21.22
N LEU A 96 10.70 -17.96 20.43
CA LEU A 96 9.29 -18.41 20.42
C LEU A 96 9.15 -19.85 19.90
N PHE A 97 9.91 -20.27 18.88
CA PHE A 97 9.96 -21.67 18.44
C PHE A 97 10.45 -22.62 19.54
N SER A 98 11.41 -22.21 20.37
CA SER A 98 11.87 -23.00 21.51
C SER A 98 10.82 -23.16 22.62
N GLN A 99 9.87 -22.22 22.75
CA GLN A 99 8.72 -22.36 23.65
C GLN A 99 7.56 -23.16 23.00
N VAL A 100 7.49 -23.21 21.67
CA VAL A 100 6.53 -24.03 20.90
C VAL A 100 6.96 -25.49 20.79
N ASP A 101 8.24 -25.83 20.92
CA ASP A 101 8.73 -27.22 20.99
C ASP A 101 8.19 -28.00 22.21
N GLY A 102 7.68 -27.30 23.22
CA GLY A 102 6.94 -27.90 24.35
C GLY A 102 5.43 -28.06 24.12
N SER A 103 4.90 -27.60 22.99
CA SER A 103 3.47 -27.54 22.66
C SER A 103 3.13 -28.47 21.50
N VAL A 104 1.93 -29.08 21.57
CA VAL A 104 1.34 -30.00 20.58
C VAL A 104 1.09 -29.35 19.19
N LEU A 105 1.51 -28.11 18.98
CA LEU A 105 1.55 -27.46 17.68
C LEU A 105 2.74 -27.99 16.88
N ARG A 106 2.48 -28.96 16.00
CA ARG A 106 3.42 -29.43 14.97
C ARG A 106 4.12 -28.22 14.32
N SER A 107 5.40 -28.05 14.60
CA SER A 107 6.32 -27.02 14.07
C SER A 107 6.19 -26.80 12.55
N ASP A 108 5.80 -27.84 11.80
CA ASP A 108 5.51 -27.79 10.36
C ASP A 108 4.48 -26.72 9.96
N LYS A 109 3.37 -26.54 10.71
CA LYS A 109 2.31 -25.58 10.32
C LYS A 109 2.76 -24.13 10.47
N VAL A 110 3.49 -23.82 11.55
CA VAL A 110 4.05 -22.48 11.80
C VAL A 110 5.15 -22.19 10.79
N THR A 111 6.03 -23.17 10.53
CA THR A 111 7.06 -23.05 9.50
C THR A 111 6.47 -22.79 8.12
N ARG A 112 5.41 -23.50 7.72
CA ARG A 112 4.70 -23.26 6.45
C ARG A 112 4.07 -21.87 6.38
N LEU A 113 3.54 -21.35 7.48
CA LEU A 113 2.98 -20.00 7.55
C LEU A 113 4.06 -18.93 7.36
N VAL A 114 5.18 -19.06 8.06
CA VAL A 114 6.33 -18.14 7.95
C VAL A 114 6.92 -18.18 6.54
N LEU A 115 7.19 -19.37 6.00
CA LEU A 115 7.70 -19.52 4.63
C LEU A 115 6.71 -18.95 3.59
N GLY A 116 5.41 -19.15 3.79
CA GLY A 116 4.37 -18.57 2.95
C GLY A 116 4.39 -17.05 2.97
N TYR A 117 4.49 -16.45 4.16
CA TYR A 117 4.58 -15.00 4.34
C TYR A 117 5.85 -14.41 3.72
N THR A 118 7.02 -15.02 3.95
CA THR A 118 8.28 -14.59 3.34
C THR A 118 8.19 -14.63 1.81
N LYS A 119 7.58 -15.68 1.25
CA LYS A 119 7.37 -15.78 -0.20
C LYS A 119 6.48 -14.65 -0.74
N VAL A 120 5.46 -14.23 0.02
CA VAL A 120 4.64 -13.07 -0.34
C VAL A 120 5.46 -11.78 -0.33
N GLY A 121 6.32 -11.56 0.68
CA GLY A 121 7.19 -10.38 0.71
C GLY A 121 8.29 -10.37 -0.36
N GLU A 122 8.71 -11.54 -0.87
CA GLU A 122 9.72 -11.65 -1.93
C GLU A 122 9.13 -11.52 -3.35
N GLN A 123 7.88 -11.94 -3.54
CA GLN A 123 7.26 -12.10 -4.87
C GLN A 123 6.00 -11.24 -5.08
N GLY A 124 5.39 -10.76 -4.01
CA GLY A 124 4.18 -9.95 -4.03
C GLY A 124 4.48 -8.47 -4.20
N GLY A 125 3.51 -7.75 -4.76
CA GLY A 125 3.51 -6.30 -4.75
C GLY A 125 3.14 -5.72 -3.37
N ASP A 126 3.31 -4.41 -3.23
CA ASP A 126 3.13 -3.66 -1.99
C ASP A 126 1.75 -3.91 -1.34
N ILE A 127 0.70 -4.04 -2.15
CA ILE A 127 -0.66 -4.28 -1.65
C ILE A 127 -0.83 -5.71 -1.14
N VAL A 128 -0.17 -6.68 -1.78
CA VAL A 128 -0.26 -8.10 -1.43
C VAL A 128 0.45 -8.36 -0.10
N GLU A 129 1.62 -7.75 0.10
CA GLU A 129 2.34 -7.80 1.38
C GLU A 129 1.50 -7.18 2.51
N ALA A 130 0.95 -5.97 2.29
CA ALA A 130 0.12 -5.29 3.27
C ALA A 130 -1.15 -6.10 3.64
N PHE A 131 -1.77 -6.77 2.67
CA PHE A 131 -2.91 -7.63 2.92
C PHE A 131 -2.52 -8.90 3.70
N ALA A 132 -1.40 -9.54 3.33
CA ALA A 132 -0.90 -10.71 4.05
C ALA A 132 -0.55 -10.40 5.52
N GLU A 133 0.03 -9.23 5.79
CA GLU A 133 0.30 -8.77 7.15
C GLU A 133 -0.99 -8.58 7.96
N LYS A 134 -2.03 -8.01 7.34
CA LYS A 134 -3.33 -7.81 7.98
C LYS A 134 -4.01 -9.15 8.33
N GLU A 135 -3.93 -10.14 7.45
CA GLU A 135 -4.46 -11.48 7.68
C GLU A 135 -3.67 -12.24 8.75
N LEU A 136 -2.33 -12.12 8.78
CA LEU A 136 -1.51 -12.70 9.83
C LEU A 136 -1.85 -12.10 11.20
N GLY A 137 -2.01 -10.78 11.27
CA GLY A 137 -2.44 -10.09 12.49
C GLY A 137 -3.86 -10.48 12.93
N ARG A 138 -4.78 -10.73 11.99
CA ARG A 138 -6.13 -11.24 12.28
C ARG A 138 -6.08 -12.65 12.88
N LEU A 139 -5.26 -13.54 12.30
CA LEU A 139 -5.06 -14.89 12.84
C LEU A 139 -4.47 -14.85 14.26
N ALA A 140 -3.49 -13.98 14.50
CA ALA A 140 -2.90 -13.81 15.83
C ALA A 140 -3.96 -13.37 16.86
N ARG A 141 -4.74 -12.32 16.56
CA ARG A 141 -5.84 -11.86 17.43
C ARG A 141 -6.90 -12.92 17.68
N LEU A 142 -7.23 -13.74 16.67
CA LEU A 142 -8.15 -14.85 16.84
C LEU A 142 -7.59 -15.89 17.82
N MET A 143 -6.31 -16.23 17.72
CA MET A 143 -5.67 -17.17 18.63
C MET A 143 -5.60 -16.62 20.07
N GLU A 144 -5.28 -15.34 20.24
CA GLU A 144 -5.32 -14.66 21.54
C GLU A 144 -6.74 -14.67 22.14
N GLY A 145 -7.74 -14.34 21.32
CA GLY A 145 -9.15 -14.39 21.71
C GLY A 145 -9.58 -15.78 22.18
N LEU A 146 -9.30 -16.81 21.36
CA LEU A 146 -9.56 -18.20 21.71
C LEU A 146 -8.84 -18.63 23.00
N GLY A 147 -7.58 -18.22 23.19
CA GLY A 147 -6.81 -18.47 24.40
C GLY A 147 -7.38 -17.79 25.64
N SER A 148 -7.98 -16.61 25.47
CA SER A 148 -8.67 -15.86 26.55
C SER A 148 -10.13 -16.31 26.78
N GLY A 149 -10.65 -17.23 25.97
CA GLY A 149 -12.01 -17.74 26.06
C GLY A 149 -13.08 -16.86 25.39
N ASN A 150 -12.70 -15.82 24.65
CA ASN A 150 -13.62 -14.99 23.89
C ASN A 150 -13.01 -14.58 22.54
N ALA A 151 -13.67 -14.94 21.43
CA ALA A 151 -13.24 -14.56 20.09
C ALA A 151 -14.41 -13.89 19.36
N ASP A 152 -14.40 -12.56 19.34
CA ASP A 152 -15.34 -11.77 18.56
C ASP A 152 -14.76 -11.50 17.17
N CYS A 153 -15.40 -12.05 16.13
CA CYS A 153 -15.09 -11.75 14.74
C CYS A 153 -16.12 -10.75 14.19
N PRO A 154 -15.77 -9.46 14.01
CA PRO A 154 -16.72 -8.45 13.54
C PRO A 154 -17.04 -8.58 12.04
N GLY A 155 -18.06 -9.38 11.72
CA GLY A 155 -18.74 -9.37 10.41
C GLY A 155 -18.52 -10.64 9.58
N GLU A 156 -19.56 -11.10 8.89
CA GLU A 156 -19.53 -12.31 8.06
C GLU A 156 -18.94 -12.08 6.66
N ASN A 157 -18.12 -13.02 6.18
CA ASN A 157 -17.75 -13.40 4.79
C ASN A 157 -17.27 -12.32 3.77
N HIS A 158 -17.39 -11.02 4.06
CA HIS A 158 -17.05 -9.92 3.13
C HIS A 158 -15.82 -9.12 3.58
N GLU A 159 -15.04 -9.66 4.50
CA GLU A 159 -13.95 -8.93 5.13
C GLU A 159 -12.74 -8.77 4.23
N TRP A 160 -12.42 -9.74 3.36
CA TRP A 160 -11.32 -9.58 2.41
C TRP A 160 -11.51 -8.37 1.50
N LEU A 161 -12.73 -8.13 1.00
CA LEU A 161 -13.00 -6.98 0.15
C LEU A 161 -12.71 -5.65 0.88
N ILE A 162 -13.16 -5.53 2.12
CA ILE A 162 -12.92 -4.34 2.96
C ILE A 162 -11.43 -4.24 3.31
N ASP A 163 -10.81 -5.35 3.67
CA ASP A 163 -9.45 -5.41 4.15
C ASP A 163 -8.44 -5.07 3.05
N ILE A 164 -8.66 -5.56 1.83
CA ILE A 164 -7.87 -5.21 0.64
C ILE A 164 -8.08 -3.74 0.26
N THR A 165 -9.31 -3.22 0.36
CA THR A 165 -9.61 -1.80 0.09
C THR A 165 -8.86 -0.86 1.04
N ASP A 166 -8.72 -1.27 2.30
CA ASP A 166 -7.92 -0.53 3.28
C ASP A 166 -6.42 -0.51 2.92
N CYS A 167 -5.93 -1.54 2.24
CA CYS A 167 -4.53 -1.66 1.79
C CYS A 167 -4.23 -0.91 0.49
N ALA A 168 -5.24 -0.64 -0.36
CA ALA A 168 -5.06 0.03 -1.64
C ALA A 168 -4.50 1.46 -1.49
N LYS A 169 -3.52 1.80 -2.33
CA LYS A 169 -2.73 3.04 -2.27
C LYS A 169 -2.94 3.96 -3.47
N MET A 170 -3.24 3.40 -4.64
CA MET A 170 -3.25 4.11 -5.92
C MET A 170 -4.61 4.04 -6.61
N THR A 171 -5.10 2.84 -6.91
CA THR A 171 -6.27 2.64 -7.77
C THR A 171 -7.17 1.50 -7.31
N ILE A 172 -8.47 1.64 -7.54
CA ILE A 172 -9.47 0.58 -7.40
C ILE A 172 -10.39 0.64 -8.61
N PHE A 173 -10.30 -0.35 -9.49
CA PHE A 173 -11.16 -0.47 -10.67
C PHE A 173 -12.11 -1.64 -10.49
N ALA A 174 -13.41 -1.40 -10.53
CA ALA A 174 -14.41 -2.39 -10.21
C ALA A 174 -15.47 -2.51 -11.31
N THR A 175 -15.84 -3.74 -11.66
CA THR A 175 -17.09 -4.02 -12.36
C THR A 175 -18.13 -4.55 -11.38
N SER A 176 -19.40 -4.26 -11.65
CA SER A 176 -20.53 -4.78 -10.86
C SER A 176 -21.68 -5.09 -11.80
N THR A 177 -22.24 -6.29 -11.71
CA THR A 177 -23.36 -6.72 -12.56
C THR A 177 -24.72 -6.39 -11.95
N SER A 178 -25.80 -6.59 -12.71
CA SER A 178 -27.18 -6.38 -12.24
C SER A 178 -27.56 -7.28 -11.07
N VAL A 179 -26.87 -8.42 -10.89
CA VAL A 179 -27.04 -9.35 -9.77
C VAL A 179 -26.66 -8.70 -8.42
N ASP A 180 -25.78 -7.69 -8.43
CA ASP A 180 -25.31 -7.01 -7.22
C ASP A 180 -26.27 -5.96 -6.67
N ARG A 181 -27.44 -5.74 -7.29
CA ARG A 181 -28.39 -4.70 -6.84
C ARG A 181 -28.83 -4.91 -5.39
N ASP A 182 -29.11 -6.15 -5.02
CA ASP A 182 -29.52 -6.49 -3.66
C ASP A 182 -28.34 -6.31 -2.68
N PHE A 183 -27.10 -6.58 -3.14
CA PHE A 183 -25.89 -6.35 -2.35
C PHE A 183 -25.75 -4.87 -1.95
N TRP A 184 -25.99 -3.91 -2.84
CA TRP A 184 -25.82 -2.48 -2.52
C TRP A 184 -26.73 -1.93 -1.42
N SER A 185 -27.82 -2.64 -1.11
CA SER A 185 -28.71 -2.31 0.02
C SER A 185 -28.25 -2.92 1.36
N SER A 186 -27.32 -3.88 1.30
CA SER A 186 -26.85 -4.66 2.45
C SER A 186 -25.86 -3.90 3.34
N GLU A 187 -25.70 -4.36 4.59
CA GLU A 187 -24.73 -3.80 5.52
C GLU A 187 -23.26 -3.98 5.08
N PRO A 188 -22.85 -5.12 4.51
CA PRO A 188 -21.53 -5.27 3.89
C PRO A 188 -21.22 -4.22 2.81
N ALA A 189 -22.19 -3.88 1.95
CA ALA A 189 -21.98 -2.87 0.91
C ALA A 189 -21.76 -1.47 1.49
N LYS A 190 -22.47 -1.12 2.58
CA LYS A 190 -22.24 0.15 3.28
C LYS A 190 -20.83 0.23 3.85
N ARG A 191 -20.35 -0.84 4.48
CA ARG A 191 -18.98 -0.91 5.01
C ARG A 191 -17.93 -0.81 3.90
N TYR A 192 -18.18 -1.48 2.76
CA TYR A 192 -17.30 -1.40 1.60
C TYR A 192 -17.23 0.03 1.03
N LEU A 193 -18.38 0.70 0.84
CA LEU A 193 -18.42 2.10 0.39
C LEU A 193 -17.69 3.02 1.38
N ALA A 194 -17.88 2.83 2.68
CA ALA A 194 -17.16 3.60 3.70
C ALA A 194 -15.63 3.39 3.63
N ALA A 195 -15.17 2.17 3.35
CA ALA A 195 -13.75 1.87 3.15
C ALA A 195 -13.20 2.55 1.88
N GLN A 196 -13.93 2.52 0.76
CA GLN A 196 -13.55 3.23 -0.46
C GLN A 196 -13.49 4.74 -0.24
N GLU A 197 -14.49 5.33 0.40
CA GLU A 197 -14.50 6.75 0.75
C GLU A 197 -13.32 7.14 1.65
N LYS A 198 -12.98 6.29 2.62
CA LYS A 198 -11.81 6.49 3.48
C LYS A 198 -10.51 6.43 2.65
N ALA A 199 -10.40 5.49 1.71
CA ALA A 199 -9.24 5.38 0.83
C ALA A 199 -9.08 6.62 -0.05
N ILE A 200 -10.16 7.10 -0.66
CA ILE A 200 -10.19 8.34 -1.45
C ILE A 200 -9.77 9.54 -0.58
N ARG A 201 -10.41 9.74 0.58
CA ARG A 201 -10.15 10.91 1.43
C ARG A 201 -8.77 10.92 2.07
N ALA A 202 -8.29 9.78 2.54
CA ALA A 202 -7.05 9.71 3.32
C ALA A 202 -5.80 9.54 2.44
N ARG A 203 -5.93 8.86 1.29
CA ARG A 203 -4.80 8.48 0.43
C ARG A 203 -4.90 9.01 -0.99
N GLY A 204 -6.04 9.57 -1.41
CA GLY A 204 -6.25 10.04 -2.77
C GLY A 204 -6.39 8.91 -3.79
N VAL A 205 -6.81 7.71 -3.35
CA VAL A 205 -6.99 6.55 -4.22
C VAL A 205 -8.03 6.85 -5.29
N GLU A 206 -7.70 6.58 -6.54
CA GLU A 206 -8.62 6.70 -7.66
C GLU A 206 -9.55 5.49 -7.70
N VAL A 207 -10.87 5.71 -7.60
CA VAL A 207 -11.86 4.63 -7.66
C VAL A 207 -12.74 4.81 -8.88
N ARG A 208 -12.70 3.83 -9.79
CA ARG A 208 -13.57 3.75 -10.97
C ARG A 208 -14.48 2.53 -10.85
N ARG A 209 -15.77 2.70 -11.12
CA ARG A 209 -16.75 1.62 -11.09
C ARG A 209 -17.60 1.61 -12.35
N LEU A 210 -17.67 0.44 -12.98
CA LEU A 210 -18.52 0.20 -14.12
C LEU A 210 -19.68 -0.73 -13.73
N PHE A 211 -20.90 -0.24 -13.86
CA PHE A 211 -22.11 -1.06 -13.75
C PHE A 211 -22.44 -1.66 -15.11
N LEU A 212 -22.35 -2.98 -15.20
CA LEU A 212 -22.63 -3.73 -16.41
C LEU A 212 -24.08 -4.22 -16.40
N VAL A 213 -24.81 -3.91 -17.47
CA VAL A 213 -26.18 -4.39 -17.70
C VAL A 213 -26.29 -5.03 -19.08
N ASP A 214 -27.15 -6.04 -19.22
CA ASP A 214 -27.27 -6.73 -20.51
C ASP A 214 -28.03 -5.85 -21.52
N THR A 215 -29.09 -5.20 -21.06
CA THR A 215 -29.98 -4.39 -21.91
C THR A 215 -30.17 -2.96 -21.39
N GLU A 216 -30.46 -2.01 -22.29
CA GLU A 216 -30.78 -0.62 -21.89
C GLU A 216 -32.04 -0.54 -21.00
N ALA A 217 -32.96 -1.49 -21.14
CA ALA A 217 -34.16 -1.58 -20.30
C ALA A 217 -33.82 -1.83 -18.82
N GLU A 218 -32.65 -2.40 -18.52
CA GLU A 218 -32.18 -2.59 -17.15
C GLU A 218 -31.59 -1.32 -16.55
N ILE A 219 -31.39 -0.25 -17.32
CA ILE A 219 -30.99 1.08 -16.81
C ILE A 219 -32.19 1.75 -16.14
N THR A 220 -32.55 1.21 -14.98
CA THR A 220 -33.59 1.69 -14.10
C THR A 220 -33.17 2.97 -13.38
N GLU A 221 -34.16 3.75 -12.93
CA GLU A 221 -33.91 4.96 -12.15
C GLU A 221 -33.17 4.67 -10.83
N SER A 222 -33.42 3.53 -10.20
CA SER A 222 -32.70 3.12 -8.99
C SER A 222 -31.20 2.89 -9.25
N LEU A 223 -30.84 2.34 -10.42
CA LEU A 223 -29.44 2.18 -10.82
C LEU A 223 -28.77 3.54 -11.09
N ARG A 224 -29.46 4.47 -11.75
CA ARG A 224 -28.97 5.85 -11.94
C ARG A 224 -28.72 6.52 -10.61
N GLN A 225 -29.68 6.45 -9.68
CA GLN A 225 -29.55 7.02 -8.33
C GLN A 225 -28.41 6.37 -7.53
N LEU A 226 -28.21 5.07 -7.68
CA LEU A 226 -27.07 4.37 -7.06
C LEU A 226 -25.74 4.91 -7.60
N CYS A 227 -25.61 5.07 -8.92
CA CYS A 227 -24.42 5.65 -9.54
C CYS A 227 -24.18 7.07 -9.05
N ASP A 228 -25.21 7.91 -9.03
CA ASP A 228 -25.12 9.30 -8.55
C ASP A 228 -24.74 9.38 -7.07
N LYS A 229 -25.22 8.44 -6.26
CA LYS A 229 -24.81 8.32 -4.85
C LYS A 229 -23.32 7.99 -4.74
N GLN A 230 -22.82 7.04 -5.54
CA GLN A 230 -21.38 6.71 -5.52
C GLN A 230 -20.51 7.84 -6.07
N ARG A 231 -20.95 8.57 -7.10
CA ARG A 231 -20.24 9.77 -7.59
C ARG A 231 -20.11 10.86 -6.55
N ARG A 232 -21.16 11.09 -5.75
CA ARG A 232 -21.10 12.03 -4.62
C ARG A 232 -20.09 11.62 -3.54
N SER A 233 -19.75 10.34 -3.46
CA SER A 233 -18.71 9.81 -2.57
C SER A 233 -17.29 9.86 -3.18
N GLY A 234 -17.14 10.42 -4.38
CA GLY A 234 -15.85 10.56 -5.08
C GLY A 234 -15.47 9.37 -5.98
N ILE A 235 -16.38 8.42 -6.19
CA ILE A 235 -16.17 7.28 -7.09
C ILE A 235 -16.59 7.67 -8.50
N ASP A 236 -15.73 7.52 -9.50
CA ASP A 236 -16.14 7.69 -10.90
C ASP A 236 -16.97 6.47 -11.31
N ALA A 237 -18.29 6.64 -11.35
CA ALA A 237 -19.24 5.57 -11.62
C ALA A 237 -19.93 5.74 -12.98
N ARG A 238 -19.80 4.76 -13.85
CA ARG A 238 -20.43 4.70 -15.18
C ARG A 238 -21.33 3.48 -15.32
N ILE A 239 -22.29 3.56 -16.24
CA ILE A 239 -23.15 2.43 -16.62
C ILE A 239 -22.81 2.09 -18.07
N SER A 240 -22.57 0.81 -18.35
CA SER A 240 -22.37 0.31 -19.72
C SER A 240 -23.32 -0.83 -20.01
N THR A 241 -23.84 -0.86 -21.23
CA THR A 241 -24.61 -2.01 -21.73
C THR A 241 -23.72 -2.95 -22.51
N GLN A 242 -24.10 -4.23 -22.60
CA GLN A 242 -23.41 -5.21 -23.45
C GLN A 242 -23.43 -4.79 -24.93
N SER A 243 -24.50 -4.12 -25.38
CA SER A 243 -24.60 -3.57 -26.73
C SER A 243 -23.59 -2.48 -27.05
N GLN A 244 -23.15 -1.71 -26.05
CA GLN A 244 -22.16 -0.63 -26.19
C GLN A 244 -20.73 -1.16 -26.16
N ALA A 245 -20.49 -2.22 -25.41
CA ALA A 245 -19.18 -2.86 -25.32
C ALA A 245 -18.78 -3.55 -26.65
N GLY A 246 -19.75 -3.90 -27.48
CA GLY A 246 -19.56 -4.58 -28.76
C GLY A 246 -19.57 -6.11 -28.62
N PRO A 247 -19.70 -6.86 -29.75
CA PRO A 247 -19.83 -8.31 -29.73
C PRO A 247 -18.56 -9.05 -29.25
N ASP A 248 -17.38 -8.42 -29.38
CA ASP A 248 -16.09 -8.96 -28.94
C ASP A 248 -15.69 -8.46 -27.54
N ALA A 249 -16.61 -7.82 -26.82
CA ALA A 249 -16.32 -7.28 -25.49
C ALA A 249 -15.90 -8.38 -24.50
N PRO A 250 -14.86 -8.15 -23.69
CA PRO A 250 -14.49 -9.09 -22.65
C PRO A 250 -15.59 -9.19 -21.59
N LEU A 251 -15.90 -10.42 -21.19
CA LEU A 251 -16.83 -10.72 -20.09
C LEU A 251 -16.15 -10.47 -18.74
N LEU A 252 -16.14 -9.22 -18.31
CA LEU A 252 -15.54 -8.80 -17.04
C LEU A 252 -16.60 -8.65 -15.94
N ASN A 253 -17.22 -9.76 -15.55
CA ASN A 253 -18.26 -9.76 -14.53
C ASN A 253 -17.65 -9.87 -13.12
N ASP A 254 -18.04 -8.94 -12.24
CA ASP A 254 -17.76 -8.95 -10.81
C ASP A 254 -16.26 -9.09 -10.46
N VAL A 255 -15.44 -8.26 -11.12
CA VAL A 255 -13.99 -8.16 -10.94
C VAL A 255 -13.63 -6.83 -10.30
N ILE A 256 -12.70 -6.85 -9.35
CA ILE A 256 -12.14 -5.66 -8.71
C ILE A 256 -10.62 -5.74 -8.75
N ILE A 257 -9.98 -4.73 -9.33
CA ILE A 257 -8.54 -4.63 -9.52
C ILE A 257 -8.03 -3.54 -8.59
N PHE A 258 -7.06 -3.90 -7.74
CA PHE A 258 -6.46 -3.00 -6.77
C PHE A 258 -5.00 -2.74 -7.15
N ASP A 259 -4.64 -1.45 -7.23
CA ASP A 259 -3.30 -0.93 -7.51
C ASP A 259 -2.63 -1.49 -8.78
N GLY A 260 -3.39 -2.15 -9.65
CA GLY A 260 -2.86 -2.89 -10.79
C GLY A 260 -2.02 -4.11 -10.42
N GLU A 261 -2.15 -4.62 -9.19
CA GLU A 261 -1.33 -5.73 -8.66
C GLU A 261 -2.18 -6.92 -8.16
N LEU A 262 -3.44 -6.69 -7.79
CA LEU A 262 -4.31 -7.70 -7.21
C LEU A 262 -5.72 -7.66 -7.80
N CYS A 263 -6.17 -8.78 -8.33
CA CYS A 263 -7.55 -8.99 -8.79
C CYS A 263 -8.35 -9.79 -7.77
N TYR A 264 -9.51 -9.26 -7.39
CA TYR A 264 -10.57 -9.93 -6.66
C TYR A 264 -11.69 -10.29 -7.64
N GLU A 265 -11.99 -11.58 -7.79
CA GLU A 265 -12.98 -12.07 -8.75
C GLU A 265 -14.07 -12.86 -8.02
N MET A 266 -15.33 -12.56 -8.29
CA MET A 266 -16.45 -13.38 -7.85
C MET A 266 -16.88 -14.31 -8.98
N GLN A 267 -16.82 -15.62 -8.75
CA GLN A 267 -17.34 -16.60 -9.69
C GLN A 267 -18.77 -16.97 -9.32
N PRO A 268 -19.74 -16.81 -10.25
CA PRO A 268 -21.10 -17.27 -10.01
C PRO A 268 -21.20 -18.80 -10.00
N ASP A 269 -22.15 -19.35 -9.26
CA ASP A 269 -22.56 -20.75 -9.30
C ASP A 269 -23.35 -21.01 -10.60
N VAL A 270 -23.71 -22.28 -10.82
CA VAL A 270 -24.54 -22.72 -11.96
C VAL A 270 -25.91 -21.99 -12.01
N ARG A 271 -26.30 -21.30 -10.93
CA ARG A 271 -27.55 -20.52 -10.81
C ARG A 271 -27.32 -19.00 -10.84
N GLY A 272 -26.10 -18.54 -11.16
CA GLY A 272 -25.78 -17.12 -11.24
C GLY A 272 -25.56 -16.43 -9.89
N ARG A 273 -25.45 -17.16 -8.78
CA ARG A 273 -25.19 -16.57 -7.45
C ARG A 273 -23.70 -16.60 -7.12
N PRO A 274 -23.13 -15.62 -6.41
CA PRO A 274 -21.72 -15.65 -6.03
C PRO A 274 -21.38 -16.93 -5.26
N ALA A 275 -20.53 -17.78 -5.82
CA ALA A 275 -20.19 -19.11 -5.28
C ALA A 275 -18.81 -19.15 -4.65
N MET A 276 -17.88 -18.41 -5.23
CA MET A 276 -16.48 -18.43 -4.84
C MET A 276 -15.83 -17.08 -5.13
N THR A 277 -15.10 -16.58 -4.14
CA THR A 277 -14.20 -15.44 -4.31
C THR A 277 -12.79 -15.94 -4.59
N LYS A 278 -12.13 -15.39 -5.60
CA LYS A 278 -10.73 -15.68 -5.94
C LYS A 278 -9.88 -14.43 -5.88
N LEU A 279 -8.68 -14.58 -5.33
CA LEU A 279 -7.63 -13.59 -5.41
C LEU A 279 -6.58 -14.07 -6.42
N LYS A 280 -6.27 -13.22 -7.41
CA LYS A 280 -5.24 -13.49 -8.41
C LYS A 280 -4.30 -12.30 -8.48
N MET A 281 -3.00 -12.60 -8.39
CA MET A 281 -1.93 -11.60 -8.33
C MET A 281 -0.84 -11.86 -9.38
N THR A 282 -1.06 -12.83 -10.27
CA THR A 282 -0.12 -13.10 -11.37
C THR A 282 -0.16 -11.93 -12.34
N ARG A 283 1.00 -11.37 -12.66
CA ARG A 283 1.13 -10.16 -13.49
C ARG A 283 0.35 -10.25 -14.79
N GLU A 284 0.51 -11.34 -15.54
CA GLU A 284 -0.16 -11.52 -16.84
C GLU A 284 -1.68 -11.47 -16.70
N HIS A 285 -2.22 -12.09 -15.64
CA HIS A 285 -3.65 -12.09 -15.39
C HIS A 285 -4.16 -10.70 -14.99
N VAL A 286 -3.41 -9.96 -14.16
CA VAL A 286 -3.82 -8.62 -13.72
C VAL A 286 -3.77 -7.63 -14.88
N GLU A 287 -2.71 -7.68 -15.70
CA GLU A 287 -2.59 -6.84 -16.91
C GLU A 287 -3.73 -7.09 -17.89
N GLU A 288 -4.07 -8.36 -18.15
CA GLU A 288 -5.22 -8.72 -19.00
C GLU A 288 -6.54 -8.12 -18.47
N ARG A 289 -6.80 -8.21 -17.16
CA ARG A 289 -8.02 -7.65 -16.57
C ARG A 289 -8.05 -6.11 -16.61
N ILE A 290 -6.89 -5.45 -16.51
CA ILE A 290 -6.78 -4.00 -16.66
C ILE A 290 -7.10 -3.57 -18.09
N GLU A 291 -6.57 -4.29 -19.09
CA GLU A 291 -6.87 -4.04 -20.50
C GLU A 291 -8.36 -4.21 -20.78
N ASP A 292 -8.96 -5.30 -20.31
CA ASP A 292 -10.40 -5.56 -20.42
C ASP A 292 -11.22 -4.42 -19.78
N PHE A 293 -10.85 -4.01 -18.56
CA PHE A 293 -11.55 -2.94 -17.85
C PHE A 293 -11.45 -1.62 -18.62
N ASN A 294 -10.27 -1.27 -19.11
CA ASN A 294 -10.05 -0.02 -19.84
C ASN A 294 -10.82 0.01 -21.17
N ALA A 295 -10.90 -1.12 -21.87
CA ALA A 295 -11.70 -1.23 -23.10
C ALA A 295 -13.19 -0.98 -22.81
N LEU A 296 -13.73 -1.61 -21.77
CA LEU A 296 -15.12 -1.40 -21.34
C LEU A 296 -15.36 0.03 -20.84
N TRP A 297 -14.41 0.59 -20.09
CA TRP A 297 -14.50 1.95 -19.56
C TRP A 297 -14.51 3.03 -20.65
N ALA A 298 -13.71 2.84 -21.70
CA ALA A 298 -13.65 3.75 -22.84
C ALA A 298 -14.91 3.69 -23.72
N ALA A 299 -15.55 2.52 -23.82
CA ALA A 299 -16.81 2.35 -24.54
C ALA A 299 -18.02 2.88 -23.75
N ALA A 300 -17.92 2.97 -22.42
CA ALA A 300 -19.00 3.44 -21.57
C ALA A 300 -19.22 4.96 -21.71
N PRO A 301 -20.48 5.42 -21.85
CA PRO A 301 -20.78 6.84 -21.96
C PRO A 301 -20.32 7.60 -20.71
N GLU A 302 -19.82 8.83 -20.93
CA GLU A 302 -19.55 9.73 -19.82
C GLU A 302 -20.84 10.09 -19.09
N PRO A 303 -20.80 10.27 -17.76
CA PRO A 303 -21.98 10.65 -17.00
C PRO A 303 -22.46 12.03 -17.45
N GLU A 304 -23.76 12.14 -17.76
CA GLU A 304 -24.39 13.44 -17.99
C GLU A 304 -24.26 14.29 -16.72
N VAL A 305 -23.43 15.34 -16.78
CA VAL A 305 -23.34 16.33 -15.71
C VAL A 305 -24.68 17.07 -15.67
N PRO A 306 -25.40 17.09 -14.53
CA PRO A 306 -26.64 17.86 -14.44
C PRO A 306 -26.32 19.32 -14.74
N GLN A 307 -26.86 19.85 -15.85
CA GLN A 307 -26.77 21.26 -16.15
C GLN A 307 -27.33 22.02 -14.95
N ARG A 308 -26.49 22.81 -14.27
CA ARG A 308 -26.96 23.77 -13.28
C ARG A 308 -27.91 24.69 -14.02
N VAL A 309 -29.21 24.53 -13.77
CA VAL A 309 -30.22 25.51 -14.16
C VAL A 309 -29.86 26.78 -13.41
N THR A 310 -29.17 27.70 -14.09
CA THR A 310 -29.06 29.08 -13.65
C THR A 310 -30.46 29.66 -13.76
N SER A 311 -31.20 29.62 -12.65
CA SER A 311 -32.42 30.39 -12.49
C SER A 311 -32.02 31.87 -12.54
N GLU A 312 -32.16 32.48 -13.72
CA GLU A 312 -32.25 33.92 -13.84
C GLU A 312 -33.50 34.38 -13.06
N THR A 313 -33.27 35.26 -12.10
CA THR A 313 -34.29 36.15 -11.52
C THR A 313 -33.71 37.55 -11.52
#